data_AF-A0AAE4FUF0-F1
#
_entry.id   AF-A0AAE4FUF0-F1
#
_cell.length_a   1.000
_cell.length_b   1.000
_cell.length_c   1.000
_cell.angle_alpha   90.00
_cell.angle_beta   90.00
_cell.angle_gamma   90.00
#
_symmetry.space_group_name_H-M   'P 1'
#
loop_
_entity.id
_entity.type
_entity.pdbx_description
1 polymer ?
#
loop_
_entity_poly.entity_id
_entity_poly.type
_entity_poly.pdbx_seq_one_letter_code
_entity_poly.pdbx_strand_id
1 'polypeptide(L)'
;MTKIMPDHSSNLTDVTNIKIIQKRYFPVVNDVEVEICEDNGGYLFVRHNVYWWLAHRNKNPDPVHNCVLDNLSLMTNNRLDTIRWSGYSFKYQTIFLAENGGEISTVLLPLEMFEDFIRWSPKNYGGHPPPDYLDVKLGKWLENNSLKDLVKVSNEALKEKEPNYSNQNCSFFQSLIKLFDLARK
;
A
#
# COMPACT_ATOMS: atom_id res chain seq x y z
N MET A 1 -17.25 55.14 2.21
CA MET A 1 -17.40 53.85 2.93
C MET A 1 -16.44 52.85 2.32
N THR A 2 -15.24 52.72 2.90
CA THR A 2 -14.17 51.87 2.38
C THR A 2 -14.25 50.53 3.10
N LYS A 3 -14.61 49.47 2.37
CA LYS A 3 -14.75 48.12 2.93
C LYS A 3 -13.35 47.51 3.02
N ILE A 4 -12.78 47.51 4.21
CA ILE A 4 -11.52 46.81 4.51
C ILE A 4 -11.83 45.31 4.37
N MET A 5 -11.22 44.64 3.40
CA MET A 5 -11.25 43.18 3.30
C MET A 5 -10.40 42.60 4.42
N PRO A 6 -10.88 41.59 5.16
CA PRO A 6 -10.06 40.91 6.14
C PRO A 6 -8.96 40.11 5.44
N ASP A 7 -7.75 40.31 5.94
CA ASP A 7 -6.54 39.56 5.64
C ASP A 7 -6.77 38.06 5.90
N HIS A 8 -6.68 37.24 4.85
CA HIS A 8 -6.67 35.79 4.92
C HIS A 8 -5.27 35.25 5.25
N SER A 9 -4.59 35.86 6.22
CA SER A 9 -3.51 35.25 6.97
C SER A 9 -4.14 34.41 8.10
N SER A 10 -4.58 33.20 7.77
CA SER A 10 -4.94 32.21 8.79
C SER A 10 -4.18 30.91 8.57
N ASN A 11 -3.10 30.81 9.34
CA ASN A 11 -2.57 29.58 9.94
C ASN A 11 -2.09 28.47 8.99
N LEU A 12 -0.82 28.60 8.60
CA LEU A 12 0.10 27.48 8.38
C LEU A 12 0.19 26.60 9.64
N THR A 13 -0.76 25.69 9.83
CA THR A 13 -0.62 24.48 10.66
C THR A 13 -1.67 23.46 10.22
N ASP A 14 -1.57 23.02 8.98
CA ASP A 14 -2.12 21.72 8.59
C ASP A 14 -0.97 20.98 7.91
N VAL A 15 -0.10 20.39 8.73
CA VAL A 15 0.77 19.31 8.25
C VAL A 15 -0.20 18.21 7.88
N THR A 16 -0.64 18.26 6.62
CA THR A 16 -1.51 17.28 5.98
C THR A 16 -1.16 15.89 6.48
N ASN A 17 -2.18 15.10 6.81
CA ASN A 17 -2.07 13.72 7.30
C ASN A 17 -1.40 12.82 6.24
N ILE A 18 -0.09 13.00 6.02
CA ILE A 18 0.72 12.19 5.11
C ILE A 18 0.87 10.83 5.78
N LYS A 19 0.38 9.79 5.09
CA LYS A 19 0.58 8.42 5.56
C LYS A 19 1.97 7.96 5.19
N ILE A 20 2.72 7.52 6.19
CA ILE A 20 4.08 7.01 6.03
C ILE A 20 3.98 5.52 5.74
N ILE A 21 4.43 5.11 4.56
CA ILE A 21 4.60 3.70 4.21
C ILE A 21 5.96 3.26 4.74
N GLN A 22 5.93 2.34 5.70
CA GLN A 22 7.14 1.83 6.36
C GLN A 22 7.76 0.67 5.61
N LYS A 23 6.92 -0.21 5.05
CA LYS A 23 7.37 -1.42 4.35
C LYS A 23 6.58 -1.63 3.09
N ARG A 24 7.25 -2.23 2.10
CA ARG A 24 6.61 -2.76 0.90
C ARG A 24 6.94 -4.23 0.72
N TYR A 25 5.93 -5.00 0.35
CA TYR A 25 6.04 -6.41 0.02
C TYR A 25 5.67 -6.60 -1.45
N PHE A 26 6.35 -7.52 -2.12
CA PHE A 26 6.14 -7.83 -3.53
C PHE A 26 5.94 -9.35 -3.72
N PRO A 27 4.89 -9.96 -3.12
CA PRO A 27 4.58 -11.35 -3.39
C PRO A 27 4.28 -11.58 -4.87
N VAL A 28 4.77 -12.71 -5.38
CA VAL A 28 4.47 -13.19 -6.74
C VAL A 28 3.56 -14.40 -6.64
N VAL A 29 2.37 -14.31 -7.22
CA VAL A 29 1.34 -15.36 -7.23
C VAL A 29 0.94 -15.64 -8.67
N ASN A 30 1.16 -16.86 -9.17
CA ASN A 30 0.83 -17.24 -10.55
C ASN A 30 1.36 -16.23 -11.60
N ASP A 31 2.64 -15.84 -11.47
CA ASP A 31 3.32 -14.83 -12.28
C ASP A 31 2.75 -13.39 -12.16
N VAL A 32 1.93 -13.15 -11.14
CA VAL A 32 1.39 -11.83 -10.80
C VAL A 32 2.12 -11.29 -9.58
N GLU A 33 2.96 -10.26 -9.79
CA GLU A 33 3.55 -9.49 -8.70
C GLU A 33 2.55 -8.45 -8.17
N VAL A 34 2.37 -8.39 -6.85
CA VAL A 34 1.46 -7.45 -6.18
C VAL A 34 2.25 -6.62 -5.19
N GLU A 35 2.28 -5.30 -5.37
CA GLU A 35 2.83 -4.40 -4.36
C GLU A 35 1.84 -4.21 -3.21
N ILE A 36 2.23 -4.63 -2.01
CA ILE A 36 1.48 -4.43 -0.77
C ILE A 36 2.27 -3.48 0.11
N CYS A 37 1.65 -2.38 0.52
CA CYS A 37 2.23 -1.38 1.40
C CYS A 37 1.73 -1.58 2.84
N GLU A 38 2.62 -1.43 3.81
CA GLU A 38 2.28 -1.37 5.23
C GLU A 38 2.59 0.02 5.77
N ASP A 39 1.60 0.65 6.41
CA ASP A 39 1.80 1.93 7.07
C ASP A 39 2.41 1.79 8.47
N ASN A 40 2.70 2.93 9.10
CA ASN A 40 3.20 2.98 10.48
C ASN A 40 2.24 2.43 11.55
N GLY A 41 0.97 2.22 11.22
CA GLY A 41 -0.02 1.58 12.09
C GLY A 41 -0.16 0.08 11.86
N GLY A 42 0.63 -0.51 10.95
CA GLY A 42 0.53 -1.92 10.57
C GLY A 42 -0.65 -2.23 9.64
N TYR A 43 -1.32 -1.21 9.10
CA TYR A 43 -2.42 -1.41 8.16
C TYR A 43 -1.86 -1.68 6.75
N LEU A 44 -2.42 -2.69 6.10
CA LEU A 44 -2.02 -3.12 4.77
C LEU A 44 -2.91 -2.50 3.69
N PHE A 45 -2.26 -1.94 2.68
CA PHE A 45 -2.90 -1.31 1.54
C PHE A 45 -2.27 -1.76 0.23
N VAL A 46 -3.01 -1.62 -0.85
CA VAL A 46 -2.54 -1.74 -2.22
C VAL A 46 -2.78 -0.41 -2.92
N ARG A 47 -1.79 0.09 -3.67
CA ARG A 47 -1.98 1.29 -4.50
C ARG A 47 -2.88 0.95 -5.69
N HIS A 48 -3.78 1.85 -6.05
CA HIS A 48 -4.69 1.63 -7.18
C HIS A 48 -3.99 1.26 -8.49
N ASN A 49 -2.75 1.72 -8.71
CA ASN A 49 -1.92 1.38 -9.87
C ASN A 49 -1.82 -0.14 -10.08
N VAL A 50 -1.71 -0.91 -8.99
CA VAL A 50 -1.64 -2.37 -9.04
C VAL A 50 -2.96 -2.92 -9.56
N TYR A 51 -4.09 -2.54 -8.95
CA TYR A 51 -5.42 -2.94 -9.42
C TYR A 51 -5.63 -2.59 -10.90
N TRP A 52 -5.27 -1.36 -11.29
CA TRP A 52 -5.45 -0.87 -12.64
C TRP A 52 -4.58 -1.60 -13.67
N TRP A 53 -3.37 -1.96 -13.28
CA TRP A 53 -2.50 -2.79 -14.11
C TRP A 53 -3.11 -4.18 -14.33
N LEU A 54 -3.64 -4.80 -13.28
CA LEU A 54 -4.24 -6.13 -13.37
C LEU A 54 -5.50 -6.16 -14.24
N ALA A 55 -6.41 -5.21 -14.01
CA ALA A 55 -7.69 -5.15 -14.71
C ALA A 55 -7.61 -4.54 -16.12
N HIS A 56 -6.73 -3.55 -16.32
CA HIS A 56 -6.74 -2.69 -17.52
C HIS A 56 -5.39 -2.63 -18.26
N ARG A 57 -4.35 -3.32 -17.79
CA ARG A 57 -3.00 -3.31 -18.40
C ARG A 57 -2.39 -1.92 -18.54
N ASN A 58 -2.80 -0.99 -17.68
CA ASN A 58 -2.20 0.34 -17.58
C ASN A 58 -1.58 0.52 -16.20
N LYS A 59 -0.24 0.64 -16.15
CA LYS A 59 0.53 0.70 -14.90
C LYS A 59 0.43 2.05 -14.18
N ASN A 60 0.25 3.12 -14.94
CA ASN A 60 0.28 4.49 -14.42
C ASN A 60 -0.96 5.25 -14.88
N PRO A 61 -2.16 4.81 -14.46
CA PRO A 61 -3.35 5.62 -14.68
C PRO A 61 -3.21 6.93 -13.90
N ASP A 62 -3.58 8.03 -14.53
CA ASP A 62 -3.86 9.25 -13.81
C ASP A 62 -5.19 9.07 -13.04
N PRO A 63 -5.21 9.25 -11.71
CA PRO A 63 -6.39 8.96 -10.90
C PRO A 63 -7.65 9.75 -11.31
N VAL A 64 -7.45 10.95 -11.86
CA VAL A 64 -8.54 11.87 -12.25
C VAL A 64 -8.92 11.64 -13.71
N HIS A 65 -7.96 11.72 -14.62
CA HIS A 65 -8.20 11.66 -16.07
C HIS A 65 -8.60 10.26 -16.55
N ASN A 66 -8.18 9.20 -15.85
CA ASN A 66 -8.60 7.83 -16.17
C ASN A 66 -9.83 7.39 -15.37
N CYS A 67 -10.55 8.32 -14.75
CA CYS A 67 -11.76 8.06 -13.97
C CYS A 67 -11.56 6.97 -12.90
N VAL A 68 -10.36 6.91 -12.30
CA VAL A 68 -10.03 5.86 -11.31
C VAL A 68 -10.94 6.00 -10.11
N LEU A 69 -11.09 7.22 -9.60
CA LEU A 69 -11.93 7.53 -8.44
C LEU A 69 -13.40 7.17 -8.69
N ASP A 70 -13.93 7.49 -9.87
CA ASP A 70 -15.31 7.22 -10.22
C ASP A 70 -15.57 5.72 -10.36
N ASN A 71 -14.67 5.00 -11.02
CA ASN A 71 -14.77 3.55 -11.17
C ASN A 71 -14.65 2.82 -9.84
N LEU A 72 -13.69 3.20 -8.99
CA LEU A 72 -13.55 2.62 -7.65
C LEU A 72 -14.79 2.92 -6.78
N SER A 73 -15.33 4.14 -6.86
CA SER A 73 -16.58 4.51 -6.17
C SER A 73 -17.75 3.66 -6.65
N LEU A 74 -17.89 3.48 -7.97
CA LEU A 74 -18.94 2.66 -8.56
C LEU A 74 -18.85 1.21 -8.09
N MET A 75 -17.65 0.62 -8.08
CA MET A 75 -17.46 -0.75 -7.62
C MET A 75 -17.76 -0.92 -6.14
N THR A 76 -17.27 0.01 -5.32
CA THR A 76 -17.46 0.01 -3.85
C THR A 76 -18.94 0.13 -3.49
N ASN A 77 -19.68 1.03 -4.15
CA ASN A 77 -21.05 1.38 -3.76
C ASN A 77 -22.12 0.49 -4.41
N ASN A 78 -21.89 0.03 -5.64
CA ASN A 78 -22.97 -0.51 -6.47
C ASN A 78 -22.77 -1.94 -6.96
N ARG A 79 -21.57 -2.53 -6.82
CA ARG A 79 -21.25 -3.80 -7.48
C ARG A 79 -20.83 -4.93 -6.56
N LEU A 80 -20.42 -4.61 -5.34
CA LEU A 80 -19.98 -5.60 -4.36
C LEU A 80 -20.83 -5.53 -3.10
N ASP A 81 -21.72 -6.51 -2.95
CA ASP A 81 -22.52 -6.66 -1.74
C ASP A 81 -21.64 -6.84 -0.50
N THR A 82 -20.51 -7.55 -0.62
CA THR A 82 -19.56 -7.70 0.50
C THR A 82 -19.02 -6.35 0.97
N ILE A 83 -18.68 -5.45 0.03
CA ILE A 83 -18.17 -4.11 0.33
C ILE A 83 -19.24 -3.22 0.96
N ARG A 84 -20.49 -3.34 0.47
CA ARG A 84 -21.63 -2.59 0.99
C ARG A 84 -21.87 -2.85 2.48
N TRP A 85 -21.58 -4.07 2.95
CA TRP A 85 -21.76 -4.44 4.36
C TRP A 85 -20.50 -4.27 5.21
N SER A 86 -19.30 -4.35 4.62
CA SER A 86 -18.04 -4.17 5.35
C SER A 86 -17.64 -2.71 5.57
N GLY A 87 -18.30 -1.76 4.89
CA GLY A 87 -18.12 -0.33 5.12
C GLY A 87 -16.74 0.19 4.69
N TYR A 88 -16.08 -0.50 3.76
CA TYR A 88 -14.75 -0.09 3.32
C TYR A 88 -14.79 1.28 2.63
N SER A 89 -13.76 2.09 2.90
CA SER A 89 -13.51 3.35 2.20
C SER A 89 -12.06 3.36 1.69
N PHE A 90 -11.86 3.75 0.43
CA PHE A 90 -10.54 4.11 -0.07
C PHE A 90 -10.29 5.60 0.12
N LYS A 91 -9.01 6.00 0.12
CA LYS A 91 -8.61 7.40 0.25
C LYS A 91 -7.64 7.78 -0.85
N TYR A 92 -7.88 8.92 -1.49
CA TYR A 92 -6.89 9.60 -2.29
C TYR A 92 -6.08 10.52 -1.38
N GLN A 93 -4.77 10.27 -1.29
CA GLN A 93 -3.91 11.00 -0.36
C GLN A 93 -2.45 10.94 -0.79
N THR A 94 -1.67 11.90 -0.30
CA THR A 94 -0.21 11.87 -0.40
C THR A 94 0.35 10.87 0.61
N ILE A 95 1.23 10.00 0.13
CA ILE A 95 2.00 9.07 0.96
C ILE A 95 3.48 9.40 0.88
N PHE A 96 4.20 9.10 1.95
CA PHE A 96 5.66 9.14 1.96
C PHE A 96 6.20 7.71 1.95
N LEU A 97 7.04 7.39 0.97
CA LEU A 97 7.72 6.10 0.86
C LEU A 97 9.06 6.18 1.60
N ALA A 98 9.12 5.63 2.82
CA ALA A 98 10.33 5.73 3.66
C ALA A 98 11.59 5.16 2.99
N GLU A 99 11.44 4.06 2.24
CA GLU A 99 12.55 3.41 1.51
C GLU A 99 13.15 4.28 0.39
N ASN A 100 12.33 5.13 -0.24
CA ASN A 100 12.73 5.90 -1.43
C ASN A 100 12.90 7.40 -1.16
N GLY A 101 12.54 7.87 0.04
CA GLY A 101 12.56 9.30 0.40
C GLY A 101 11.61 10.18 -0.42
N GLY A 102 10.59 9.59 -1.05
CA GLY A 102 9.72 10.27 -2.02
C GLY A 102 8.27 10.36 -1.57
N GLU A 103 7.63 11.49 -1.90
CA GLU A 103 6.19 11.71 -1.75
C GLU A 103 5.44 11.36 -3.05
N ILE A 104 4.31 10.67 -2.92
CA ILE A 104 3.48 10.28 -4.06
C ILE A 104 2.01 10.45 -3.68
N SER A 105 1.24 11.13 -4.53
CA SER A 105 -0.22 11.17 -4.43
C SER A 105 -0.81 9.94 -5.08
N THR A 106 -1.57 9.14 -4.32
CA THR A 106 -2.15 7.90 -4.83
C THR A 106 -3.45 7.57 -4.12
N VAL A 107 -4.27 6.73 -4.76
CA VAL A 107 -5.39 6.08 -4.10
C VAL A 107 -4.91 4.82 -3.40
N LEU A 108 -5.17 4.74 -2.09
CA LEU A 108 -4.90 3.56 -1.28
C LEU A 108 -6.17 2.73 -1.12
N LEU A 109 -6.09 1.47 -1.53
CA LEU A 109 -7.11 0.46 -1.32
C LEU A 109 -6.74 -0.36 -0.09
N PRO A 110 -7.60 -0.48 0.93
CA PRO A 110 -7.41 -1.50 1.97
C PRO A 110 -7.17 -2.87 1.34
N LEU A 111 -6.22 -3.66 1.86
CA LEU A 111 -5.84 -4.94 1.23
C LEU A 111 -7.05 -5.87 1.03
N GLU A 112 -7.95 -5.93 2.01
CA GLU A 112 -9.16 -6.76 1.94
C GLU A 112 -10.13 -6.27 0.85
N MET A 113 -10.28 -4.95 0.69
CA MET A 113 -11.06 -4.35 -0.41
C MET A 113 -10.45 -4.72 -1.77
N PHE A 114 -9.12 -4.66 -1.90
CA PHE A 114 -8.43 -5.06 -3.12
C PHE A 114 -8.67 -6.53 -3.45
N GLU A 115 -8.54 -7.44 -2.48
CA GLU A 115 -8.80 -8.87 -2.70
C GLU A 115 -10.23 -9.11 -3.18
N ASP A 116 -11.22 -8.42 -2.60
CA ASP A 116 -12.62 -8.52 -3.01
C ASP A 116 -12.85 -8.00 -4.44
N PHE A 117 -12.21 -6.89 -4.84
CA PHE A 117 -12.26 -6.43 -6.23
C PHE A 117 -11.71 -7.48 -7.19
N ILE A 118 -10.58 -8.09 -6.86
CA ILE A 118 -9.96 -9.10 -7.72
C ILE A 118 -10.79 -10.39 -7.78
N ARG A 119 -11.37 -10.86 -6.66
CA ARG A 119 -12.28 -12.02 -6.64
C ARG A 119 -13.53 -11.79 -7.49
N TRP A 120 -13.97 -10.55 -7.58
CA TRP A 120 -15.16 -10.19 -8.34
C TRP A 120 -14.90 -9.99 -9.83
N SER A 121 -13.66 -9.62 -10.22
CA SER A 121 -13.32 -9.35 -11.63
C SER A 121 -13.69 -10.49 -12.60
N PRO A 122 -13.38 -11.78 -12.34
CA PRO A 122 -13.75 -12.89 -13.23
C PRO A 122 -15.25 -13.00 -13.50
N LYS A 123 -16.08 -12.60 -12.54
CA LYS A 123 -17.55 -12.68 -12.63
C LYS A 123 -18.12 -11.65 -13.62
N ASN A 124 -17.37 -10.60 -13.95
CA ASN A 124 -17.77 -9.58 -14.94
C ASN A 124 -17.63 -10.02 -16.39
N TYR A 125 -16.79 -11.01 -16.67
CA TYR A 125 -16.57 -11.51 -18.02
C TYR A 125 -17.68 -12.48 -18.50
N GLY A 126 -18.81 -12.55 -17.78
CA GLY A 126 -19.89 -13.48 -18.12
C GLY A 126 -19.46 -14.94 -18.13
N GLY A 127 -18.41 -15.29 -17.36
CA GLY A 127 -17.87 -16.65 -17.28
C GLY A 127 -16.78 -17.00 -18.31
N HIS A 128 -16.42 -16.09 -19.23
CA HIS A 128 -15.36 -16.33 -20.22
C HIS A 128 -14.30 -15.23 -20.25
N PRO A 129 -13.57 -15.01 -19.14
CA PRO A 129 -12.37 -14.20 -19.21
C PRO A 129 -11.36 -14.85 -20.17
N PRO A 130 -10.62 -14.07 -20.98
CA PRO A 130 -9.48 -14.60 -21.70
C PRO A 130 -8.46 -15.17 -20.69
N PRO A 131 -7.85 -16.35 -20.96
CA PRO A 131 -7.05 -17.08 -19.98
C PRO A 131 -5.80 -16.35 -19.47
N ASP A 132 -5.37 -15.27 -20.14
CA ASP A 132 -4.14 -14.55 -19.84
C ASP A 132 -4.32 -13.29 -18.97
N TYR A 133 -5.53 -13.03 -18.48
CA TYR A 133 -5.81 -11.87 -17.62
C TYR A 133 -5.26 -12.05 -16.19
N LEU A 134 -4.41 -11.11 -15.73
CA LEU A 134 -3.67 -11.25 -14.45
C LEU A 134 -4.59 -11.22 -13.23
N ASP A 135 -5.62 -10.38 -13.27
CA ASP A 135 -6.68 -10.31 -12.27
C ASP A 135 -7.44 -11.65 -12.16
N VAL A 136 -7.63 -12.38 -13.27
CA VAL A 136 -8.27 -13.69 -13.26
C VAL A 136 -7.37 -14.77 -12.63
N LYS A 137 -6.07 -14.76 -12.98
CA LYS A 137 -5.07 -15.66 -12.37
C LYS A 137 -4.95 -15.43 -10.87
N LEU A 138 -4.90 -14.17 -10.44
CA LEU A 138 -4.84 -13.81 -9.03
C LEU A 138 -6.18 -14.10 -8.32
N GLY A 139 -7.31 -13.78 -8.95
CA GLY A 139 -8.65 -14.02 -8.42
C GLY A 139 -8.92 -15.49 -8.13
N LYS A 140 -8.55 -16.38 -9.05
CA LYS A 140 -8.66 -17.84 -8.84
C LYS A 140 -7.82 -18.32 -7.65
N TRP A 141 -6.63 -17.76 -7.46
CA TRP A 141 -5.82 -18.08 -6.28
C TRP A 141 -6.45 -17.55 -4.99
N LEU A 142 -7.02 -16.34 -5.03
CA LEU A 142 -7.70 -15.69 -3.91
C LEU A 142 -9.02 -16.36 -3.48
N GLU A 143 -9.54 -17.34 -4.23
CA GLU A 143 -10.72 -18.12 -3.82
C GLU A 143 -10.44 -18.95 -2.56
N ASN A 144 -9.19 -19.40 -2.38
CA ASN A 144 -8.80 -20.28 -1.28
C ASN A 144 -7.62 -19.73 -0.45
N ASN A 145 -7.16 -18.51 -0.74
CA ASN A 145 -5.99 -17.91 -0.12
C ASN A 145 -6.19 -16.41 0.15
N SER A 146 -5.31 -15.82 0.95
CA SER A 146 -5.23 -14.38 1.17
C SER A 146 -3.79 -13.88 1.01
N LEU A 147 -3.62 -12.70 0.42
CA LEU A 147 -2.34 -12.01 0.32
C LEU A 147 -1.82 -11.61 1.70
N LYS A 148 -2.72 -11.37 2.67
CA LYS A 148 -2.37 -11.06 4.06
C LYS A 148 -1.52 -12.17 4.70
N ASP A 149 -1.77 -13.42 4.34
CA ASP A 149 -1.01 -14.56 4.87
C ASP A 149 0.40 -14.64 4.28
N LEU A 150 0.60 -14.24 3.02
CA LEU A 150 1.93 -14.14 2.41
C LEU A 150 2.80 -13.06 3.08
N VAL A 151 2.18 -11.95 3.49
CA VAL A 151 2.87 -10.89 4.24
C VAL A 151 3.32 -11.38 5.62
N LYS A 152 2.52 -12.21 6.31
CA LYS A 152 2.90 -12.80 7.60
C LYS A 152 4.12 -13.71 7.48
N VAL A 153 4.11 -14.62 6.51
CA VAL A 153 5.25 -15.55 6.26
C VAL A 153 6.53 -14.76 5.95
N SER A 154 6.42 -13.69 5.17
CA SER A 154 7.55 -12.82 4.85
C SER A 154 8.10 -12.13 6.10
N ASN A 155 7.22 -11.67 6.99
CA ASN A 155 7.62 -11.04 8.26
C ASN A 155 8.24 -12.02 9.26
N GLU A 156 7.75 -13.26 9.32
CA GLU A 156 8.32 -14.32 10.17
C GLU A 156 9.72 -14.72 9.68
N ALA A 157 9.89 -14.90 8.37
CA ALA A 157 11.20 -15.18 7.77
C ALA A 157 12.22 -14.04 7.95
N LEU A 158 11.76 -12.78 8.04
CA LEU A 158 12.61 -11.64 8.36
C LEU A 158 13.04 -11.61 9.83
N LYS A 159 12.14 -11.97 10.76
CA LYS A 159 12.46 -12.10 12.19
C LYS A 159 13.46 -13.22 12.47
N GLU A 160 13.40 -14.32 11.73
CA GLU A 160 14.39 -15.41 11.82
C GLU A 160 15.77 -15.05 11.27
N LYS A 161 15.85 -14.03 10.39
CA LYS A 161 17.11 -13.51 9.83
C LYS A 161 17.73 -12.39 10.64
N GLU A 162 17.06 -11.87 11.67
CA GLU A 162 17.72 -10.97 12.61
C GLU A 162 18.72 -11.78 13.43
N PRO A 163 20.04 -11.53 13.33
CA PRO A 163 20.98 -12.17 14.24
C PRO A 163 20.58 -11.80 15.66
N ASN A 164 20.35 -12.81 16.47
CA ASN A 164 19.99 -12.69 17.87
C ASN A 164 21.15 -12.03 18.65
N TYR A 165 21.27 -10.71 18.56
CA TYR A 165 22.14 -9.90 19.40
C TYR A 165 21.45 -9.68 20.76
N SER A 166 21.08 -10.78 21.41
CA SER A 166 20.81 -10.77 22.84
C SER A 166 21.76 -11.75 23.51
N ASN A 167 22.58 -11.20 24.41
CA ASN A 167 23.56 -11.87 25.25
C ASN A 167 24.80 -12.44 24.56
N GLN A 168 25.76 -11.55 24.21
CA GLN A 168 27.16 -11.74 24.60
C GLN A 168 27.98 -10.45 24.49
N ASN A 169 28.42 -9.98 25.66
CA ASN A 169 29.59 -9.14 25.94
C ASN A 169 29.68 -7.73 25.32
N CYS A 170 29.27 -6.79 26.18
CA CYS A 170 29.43 -5.33 26.13
C CYS A 170 30.91 -4.83 26.13
N SER A 171 31.87 -5.53 25.51
CA SER A 171 33.27 -5.08 25.46
C SER A 171 33.73 -4.55 24.10
N PHE A 172 33.06 -4.91 22.99
CA PHE A 172 33.52 -4.54 21.65
C PHE A 172 33.14 -3.11 21.25
N PHE A 173 31.93 -2.66 21.59
CA PHE A 173 31.47 -1.30 21.31
C PHE A 173 32.18 -0.23 22.16
N GLN A 174 32.60 -0.56 23.38
CA GLN A 174 33.40 0.35 24.21
C GLN A 174 34.84 0.55 23.66
N SER A 175 35.39 -0.46 22.99
CA SER A 175 36.69 -0.35 22.32
C SER A 175 36.62 0.48 21.03
N LEU A 176 35.51 0.39 20.28
CA LEU A 176 35.29 1.20 19.08
C LEU A 176 35.12 2.70 19.39
N ILE A 177 34.40 3.05 20.46
CA ILE A 177 34.27 4.45 20.89
C ILE A 177 35.64 5.04 21.30
N LYS A 178 36.48 4.27 22.01
CA LYS A 178 37.85 4.70 22.35
C LYS A 178 38.76 4.86 21.13
N LEU A 179 38.56 4.08 20.07
CA LEU A 179 39.31 4.18 18.82
C LEU A 179 38.93 5.42 18.01
N PHE A 180 37.66 5.82 18.02
CA PHE A 180 37.20 7.06 17.37
C PHE A 180 37.62 8.33 18.12
N ASP A 181 37.75 8.29 19.45
CA ASP A 181 38.23 9.43 20.24
C ASP A 181 39.76 9.63 20.15
N LEU A 182 40.53 8.57 19.88
CA LEU A 182 41.98 8.68 19.67
C LEU A 182 42.35 9.26 18.29
N ALA A 183 41.50 9.05 17.29
CA ALA A 183 41.72 9.55 15.91
C ALA A 183 41.29 11.02 15.72
N ARG A 184 40.80 11.68 16.78
CA ARG A 184 40.33 13.08 16.77
C ARG A 184 41.26 14.06 17.52
N LYS A 185 42.40 13.61 18.00
CA LYS A 185 43.49 14.44 18.53
C LYS A 185 44.71 14.33 17.64
#